data_AF-I7FWS4-F1
#
_entry.id   AF-I7FWS4-F1
#
_cell.length_a   1.000
_cell.length_b   1.000
_cell.length_c   1.000
_cell.angle_alpha   90.00
_cell.angle_beta   90.00
_cell.angle_gamma   90.00
#
_symmetry.space_group_name_H-M   'P 1'
#
loop_
_entity.id
_entity.type
_entity.pdbx_description
1 polymer ?
#
loop_
_entity_poly.entity_id
_entity_poly.type
_entity_poly.pdbx_seq_one_letter_code
_entity_poly.pdbx_strand_id
1 'polypeptide(L)' 'MPASRYCDDMRSVGAIVLGIVGVFVTLCGLLFALQGFGVVGGSPMSNTTTWSILGPIILLVGVGIALTGWRVGRASRR' A
#
# COMPACT_ATOMS: atom_id res chain seq x y z
N MET A 1 -11.56 -32.01 12.58
CA MET A 1 -10.84 -30.99 11.78
C MET A 1 -10.25 -29.97 12.75
N PRO A 2 -8.94 -29.64 12.71
CA PRO A 2 -8.33 -28.80 13.74
C PRO A 2 -8.56 -27.31 13.44
N ALA A 3 -9.27 -26.62 14.33
CA ALA A 3 -9.57 -25.19 14.21
C ALA A 3 -8.32 -24.29 14.20
N SER A 4 -7.18 -24.78 14.71
CA SER A 4 -5.91 -24.03 14.72
C SER A 4 -5.39 -23.70 13.32
N ARG A 5 -5.43 -24.68 12.39
CA ARG A 5 -4.99 -24.44 11.00
C ARG A 5 -5.81 -23.35 10.30
N TYR A 6 -7.09 -23.24 10.62
CA TYR A 6 -7.95 -22.23 10.01
C TYR A 6 -7.60 -20.81 10.48
N CYS A 7 -7.27 -20.63 11.77
CA CYS A 7 -6.81 -19.34 12.30
C CYS A 7 -5.45 -18.92 11.74
N ASP A 8 -4.52 -19.87 11.58
CA ASP A 8 -3.20 -19.62 11.02
C ASP A 8 -3.27 -19.23 9.54
N ASP A 9 -4.16 -19.89 8.77
CA ASP A 9 -4.44 -19.53 7.38
C ASP A 9 -5.07 -18.13 7.28
N MET A 10 -6.05 -17.81 8.13
CA MET A 10 -6.73 -16.51 8.10
C MET A 10 -5.79 -15.35 8.46
N ARG A 11 -4.83 -15.60 9.36
CA ARG A 11 -3.78 -14.64 9.72
C ARG A 11 -2.76 -14.45 8.59
N SER A 12 -2.43 -15.54 7.90
CA SER A 12 -1.55 -15.53 6.72
C SER A 12 -2.18 -14.81 5.53
N VAL A 13 -3.45 -15.10 5.24
CA VAL A 13 -4.25 -14.42 4.22
C VAL A 13 -4.35 -12.92 4.54
N GLY A 14 -4.63 -12.56 5.79
CA GLY A 14 -4.65 -11.17 6.24
C GLY A 14 -3.32 -10.44 5.98
N ALA A 15 -2.19 -11.09 6.27
CA ALA A 15 -0.86 -10.52 6.01
C ALA A 15 -0.57 -10.36 4.51
N ILE A 16 -0.98 -11.31 3.67
CA ILE A 16 -0.83 -11.26 2.22
C ILE A 16 -1.69 -10.13 1.63
N VAL A 17 -2.96 -10.03 2.04
CA VAL A 17 -3.89 -8.97 1.59
C VAL A 17 -3.37 -7.59 1.97
N LEU A 18 -2.94 -7.40 3.22
CA LEU A 18 -2.32 -6.14 3.67
C LEU A 18 -1.07 -5.78 2.86
N GLY A 19 -0.24 -6.77 2.54
CA GLY A 19 0.94 -6.57 1.69
C GLY A 19 0.58 -6.11 0.28
N ILE A 20 -0.35 -6.79 -0.39
CA ILE A 20 -0.80 -6.45 -1.75
C ILE A 20 -1.43 -5.06 -1.79
N VAL A 21 -2.34 -4.77 -0.85
CA VAL A 21 -2.99 -3.45 -0.74
C VAL A 21 -1.96 -2.35 -0.49
N GLY A 22 -1.00 -2.57 0.42
CA GLY A 22 0.05 -1.59 0.69
C GLY A 22 0.91 -1.27 -0.53
N VAL A 23 1.32 -2.29 -1.29
CA VAL A 23 2.08 -2.10 -2.54
C VAL A 23 1.26 -1.32 -3.56
N PHE A 24 0.00 -1.69 -3.76
CA PHE A 24 -0.89 -1.01 -4.70
C PHE A 24 -1.07 0.47 -4.34
N VAL A 25 -1.36 0.76 -3.06
CA VAL A 25 -1.51 2.14 -2.56
C VAL A 25 -0.21 2.93 -2.71
N THR A 26 0.95 2.31 -2.48
CA THR A 26 2.25 2.95 -2.67
C THR A 26 2.47 3.37 -4.13
N LEU A 27 2.18 2.47 -5.08
CA LEU A 27 2.31 2.75 -6.51
C LEU A 27 1.33 3.83 -6.97
N CYS A 28 0.07 3.77 -6.52
CA CYS A 28 -0.92 4.83 -6.79
C CYS A 28 -0.50 6.18 -6.21
N GLY A 29 0.04 6.21 -4.99
CA GLY A 29 0.56 7.43 -4.37
C GLY A 29 1.75 8.02 -5.15
N LEU A 30 2.67 7.17 -5.61
CA LEU A 30 3.78 7.59 -6.46
C LEU A 30 3.29 8.19 -7.78
N LEU A 31 2.35 7.52 -8.45
CA LEU A 31 1.76 8.01 -9.70
C LEU A 31 1.05 9.34 -9.49
N PHE A 32 0.27 9.50 -8.42
CA PHE A 32 -0.40 10.75 -8.10
C PHE A 32 0.58 11.88 -7.74
N ALA A 33 1.68 11.56 -7.04
CA ALA A 33 2.75 12.53 -6.79
C ALA A 33 3.36 12.99 -8.12
N LEU A 34 3.73 12.05 -8.99
CA LEU A 34 4.31 12.35 -10.30
C LEU A 34 3.34 13.12 -11.22
N GLN A 35 2.03 12.85 -11.13
CA GLN A 35 0.99 13.64 -11.82
C GLN A 35 0.89 15.06 -11.25
N GLY A 36 0.93 15.22 -9.93
CA GLY A 36 0.93 16.53 -9.26
C GLY A 36 2.15 17.38 -9.66
N PHE A 37 3.34 16.77 -9.68
CA PHE A 37 4.59 17.42 -10.12
C PHE A 37 4.64 17.71 -11.63
N GLY A 38 3.65 17.26 -12.42
CA GLY A 38 3.57 17.53 -13.85
C GLY A 38 4.49 16.64 -14.71
N VAL A 39 5.06 15.57 -14.15
CA VAL A 39 5.86 14.58 -14.88
C VAL A 39 4.97 13.66 -15.73
N VAL A 40 3.76 13.38 -15.25
CA VAL A 40 2.72 12.64 -15.99
C VAL A 40 1.57 13.60 -16.29
N GLY A 41 1.46 13.99 -17.56
CA GLY A 41 0.49 14.96 -18.07
C GLY A 41 -0.62 14.32 -18.91
N GLY A 42 -1.81 14.94 -18.93
CA GLY A 42 -2.93 14.51 -19.77
C GLY A 42 -4.31 14.53 -19.10
N SER A 43 -4.42 15.04 -17.87
CA SER A 43 -5.71 15.13 -17.14
C SER A 43 -5.79 16.38 -16.25
N PRO A 44 -6.99 16.80 -15.83
CA PRO A 44 -7.19 17.99 -14.96
C PRO A 44 -6.53 17.90 -13.57
N MET A 45 -5.86 16.79 -13.22
CA MET A 45 -5.07 16.62 -11.99
C MET A 45 -3.60 17.03 -12.12
N SER A 46 -3.12 17.32 -13.33
CA SER A 46 -1.74 17.76 -13.54
C SER A 46 -1.55 19.23 -13.15
N ASN A 47 -0.44 19.60 -12.50
CA ASN A 47 -0.10 20.98 -12.08
C ASN A 47 -1.02 21.60 -10.99
N THR A 48 -1.56 20.80 -10.07
CA THR A 48 -2.32 21.31 -8.91
C THR A 48 -1.65 20.91 -7.60
N THR A 49 -1.46 21.89 -6.71
CA THR A 49 -0.86 21.73 -5.36
C THR A 49 -1.54 20.62 -4.55
N THR A 50 -2.82 20.36 -4.81
CA THR A 50 -3.58 19.29 -4.16
C THR A 50 -2.96 17.92 -4.38
N TRP A 51 -2.63 17.55 -5.62
CA TRP A 51 -2.11 16.22 -5.95
C TRP A 51 -0.61 16.08 -5.67
N SER A 52 0.15 17.17 -5.75
CA SER A 52 1.57 17.19 -5.35
C SER A 52 1.77 16.97 -3.85
N ILE A 53 0.78 17.32 -3.02
CA ILE A 53 0.82 17.10 -1.56
C ILE A 53 0.17 15.76 -1.19
N LEU A 54 -0.97 15.42 -1.79
CA LEU A 54 -1.66 14.14 -1.52
C LEU A 54 -0.88 12.92 -2.00
N GLY A 55 -0.22 12.99 -3.15
CA GLY A 55 0.57 11.88 -3.68
C GLY A 55 1.64 11.36 -2.72
N PRO A 56 2.54 12.23 -2.18
CA PRO A 56 3.50 11.85 -1.16
C PRO A 56 2.87 11.31 0.13
N ILE A 57 1.74 11.86 0.57
CA ILE A 57 1.02 11.37 1.76
C ILE A 57 0.53 9.94 1.51
N ILE A 58 -0.13 9.69 0.37
CA ILE A 58 -0.64 8.37 -0.01
C ILE A 58 0.52 7.37 -0.14
N LEU A 59 1.63 7.80 -0.73
CA LEU A 59 2.85 6.99 -0.83
C LEU A 59 3.36 6.57 0.55
N LEU A 60 3.49 7.51 1.49
CA LEU A 60 3.95 7.22 2.86
C LEU A 60 3.00 6.28 3.60
N VAL A 61 1.69 6.48 3.45
CA VAL A 61 0.67 5.59 4.04
C VAL A 61 0.76 4.18 3.44
N GLY A 62 0.88 4.07 2.12
CA GLY A 62 1.05 2.79 1.43
C GLY A 62 2.29 2.03 1.90
N VAL A 63 3.42 2.73 2.05
CA VAL A 63 4.67 2.16 2.58
C VAL A 63 4.48 1.67 4.01
N GLY A 64 3.81 2.44 4.87
CA GLY A 64 3.48 2.02 6.23
C GLY A 64 2.65 0.73 6.28
N ILE A 65 1.62 0.63 5.43
CA ILE A 65 0.77 -0.57 5.33
C ILE A 65 1.58 -1.77 4.83
N ALA A 66 2.39 -1.60 3.78
CA ALA A 66 3.23 -2.66 3.22
C ALA A 66 4.25 -3.20 4.25
N LEU A 67 4.90 -2.30 5.00
CA LEU A 67 5.83 -2.67 6.08
C LEU A 67 5.12 -3.44 7.21
N THR A 68 3.91 -3.02 7.56
CA THR A 68 3.11 -3.68 8.61
C THR A 68 2.70 -5.10 8.18
N GLY A 69 2.24 -5.26 6.94
CA GLY A 69 1.95 -6.59 6.35
C GLY A 69 3.18 -7.51 6.34
N TRP A 70 4.36 -6.98 5.96
CA TRP A 70 5.62 -7.73 6.00
C TRP A 70 6.08 -8.14 7.40
N ARG A 71 5.87 -7.29 8.41
CA ARG A 71 6.20 -7.60 9.81
C ARG A 71 5.32 -8.72 10.35
N VAL A 72 4.03 -8.70 10.04
CA VAL A 72 3.07 -9.73 10.48
C VAL A 72 3.33 -11.08 9.79
N GLY A 73 3.65 -11.08 8.49
CA GLY A 73 3.96 -12.31 7.75
C GLY A 73 5.24 -13.02 8.22
N ARG A 74 6.25 -12.28 8.72
CA ARG A 74 7.49 -12.87 9.25
C ARG A 74 7.29 -13.56 10.61
N ALA A 75 6.35 -13.10 11.43
CA ALA A 75 6.04 -13.73 12.71
C ALA A 75 5.46 -15.15 12.53
N SER A 76 4.88 -15.45 11.37
CA SER A 76 4.30 -16.76 11.04
C SER A 76 5.32 -17.79 10.50
N ARG A 77 6.60 -17.42 10.36
CA ARG A 77 7.69 -18.32 9.91
C ARG A 77 8.59 -18.82 11.04
N ARG A 78 8.29 -18.51 12.30
CA ARG A 78 8.95 -19.08 13.49
C ARG A 78 7.95 -19.90 14.27
#